data_AF-A0A7I7YB88-F1
#
_entry.id   AF-A0A7I7YB88-F1
#
_cell.length_a   1.000
_cell.length_b   1.000
_cell.length_c   1.000
_cell.angle_alpha   90.00
_cell.angle_beta   90.00
_cell.angle_gamma   90.00
#
_symmetry.space_group_name_H-M   'P 1'
#
loop_
_entity.id
_entity.type
_entity.pdbx_description
1 polymer ?
#
loop_
_entity_poly.entity_id
_entity_poly.type
_entity_poly.pdbx_seq_one_letter_code
_entity_poly.pdbx_strand_id
1 'polypeptide(L)'
;MLLAVCDQPHDWQALTVLDALRVALRAAGIPVLRRIMTRDVTTEGQWYDPDSGGTGPTYPYTDSIVTAHRVLGGDRVSAGRSDIEAEFACLPPAPPMALGDHGELVLAAAQEIADALAGHPISRTLPTRAGIAITADVAVRDAMIAAAAQHTDTGAYLWTHIARRLRGRPRAEALTIAAACYCLLDDSVRAGIAADAALNEAQGTQTPPPRLALMLLTALRSGIPPQQISRAIIDATTRD
;
A
#
# COMPACT_ATOMS: atom_id res chain seq x y z
N MET A 1 -12.56 -11.71 18.85
CA MET A 1 -13.83 -10.98 18.74
C MET A 1 -14.22 -10.98 17.28
N LEU A 2 -15.50 -11.16 16.94
CA LEU A 2 -15.99 -11.09 15.57
C LEU A 2 -16.90 -9.86 15.42
N LEU A 3 -16.75 -9.12 14.34
CA LEU A 3 -17.54 -7.93 14.03
C LEU A 3 -18.14 -8.08 12.63
N ALA A 4 -19.43 -7.79 12.48
CA ALA A 4 -20.08 -7.60 11.19
C ALA A 4 -20.59 -6.16 11.08
N VAL A 5 -20.31 -5.52 9.94
CA VAL A 5 -20.87 -4.22 9.57
C VAL A 5 -21.80 -4.45 8.39
N CYS A 6 -23.11 -4.26 8.58
CA CYS A 6 -24.09 -4.57 7.56
C CYS A 6 -25.41 -3.80 7.73
N ASP A 7 -26.06 -3.52 6.62
CA ASP A 7 -27.40 -2.93 6.59
C ASP A 7 -28.47 -3.91 7.11
N GLN A 8 -29.59 -3.37 7.59
CA GLN A 8 -30.69 -4.14 8.19
C GLN A 8 -31.19 -5.34 7.34
N PRO A 9 -31.29 -5.26 6.00
CA PRO A 9 -31.73 -6.40 5.20
C PRO A 9 -30.80 -7.62 5.29
N HIS A 10 -29.54 -7.41 5.67
CA HIS A 10 -28.49 -8.45 5.66
C HIS A 10 -28.23 -9.03 7.05
N ASP A 11 -28.99 -8.65 8.08
CA ASP A 11 -28.79 -9.11 9.47
C ASP A 11 -28.72 -10.62 9.59
N TRP A 12 -29.67 -11.31 8.96
CA TRP A 12 -29.78 -12.76 9.07
C TRP A 12 -28.59 -13.48 8.41
N GLN A 13 -28.10 -12.93 7.30
CA GLN A 13 -26.92 -13.45 6.61
C GLN A 13 -25.65 -13.18 7.42
N ALA A 14 -25.50 -11.97 7.97
CA ALA A 14 -24.39 -11.61 8.83
C ALA A 14 -24.34 -12.50 10.08
N LEU A 15 -25.47 -12.77 10.73
CA LEU A 15 -25.58 -13.72 11.84
C LEU A 15 -25.10 -15.12 11.44
N THR A 16 -25.61 -15.63 10.32
CA THR A 16 -25.26 -16.96 9.80
C THR A 16 -23.75 -17.09 9.57
N VAL A 17 -23.13 -16.07 8.95
CA VAL A 17 -21.67 -16.03 8.71
C VAL A 17 -20.90 -15.96 10.04
N LEU A 18 -21.33 -15.11 10.97
CA LEU A 18 -20.71 -14.99 12.29
C LEU A 18 -20.78 -16.30 13.09
N ASP A 19 -21.89 -17.03 12.98
CA ASP A 19 -22.04 -18.35 13.60
C ASP A 19 -21.12 -19.39 12.98
N ALA A 20 -21.07 -19.47 11.65
CA ALA A 20 -20.17 -20.38 10.94
C ALA A 20 -18.69 -20.12 11.30
N LEU A 21 -18.27 -18.85 11.31
CA LEU A 21 -16.90 -18.47 11.69
C LEU A 21 -16.61 -18.81 13.16
N ARG A 22 -17.57 -18.60 14.06
CA ARG A 22 -17.39 -18.96 15.47
C ARG A 22 -17.17 -20.46 15.66
N VAL A 23 -17.94 -21.28 14.96
CA VAL A 23 -17.80 -22.75 15.00
C VAL A 23 -16.43 -23.16 14.46
N ALA A 24 -16.03 -22.63 13.30
CA ALA A 24 -14.73 -22.95 12.68
C ALA A 24 -13.55 -22.54 13.57
N LEU A 25 -13.57 -21.33 14.14
CA LEU A 25 -12.50 -20.84 15.03
C LEU A 25 -12.40 -21.68 16.31
N ARG A 26 -13.54 -22.03 16.92
CA ARG A 26 -13.55 -22.90 18.11
C ARG A 26 -13.02 -24.30 17.80
N ALA A 27 -13.36 -24.87 16.65
CA ALA A 27 -12.83 -26.15 16.20
C ALA A 27 -11.30 -26.10 16.02
N ALA A 28 -10.75 -24.94 15.65
CA ALA A 28 -9.31 -24.69 15.61
C ALA A 28 -8.68 -24.33 16.97
N GLY A 29 -9.43 -24.42 18.07
CA GLY A 29 -8.96 -24.07 19.42
C GLY A 29 -8.86 -22.56 19.70
N ILE A 30 -9.39 -21.71 18.83
CA ILE A 30 -9.36 -20.25 18.96
C ILE A 30 -10.64 -19.78 19.66
N PRO A 31 -10.55 -19.22 20.89
CA PRO A 31 -11.73 -18.77 21.61
C PRO A 31 -12.31 -17.48 21.00
N VAL A 32 -13.60 -17.50 20.67
CA VAL A 32 -14.35 -16.31 20.28
C VAL A 32 -15.00 -15.69 21.52
N LEU A 33 -14.45 -14.55 21.96
CA LEU A 33 -14.86 -13.85 23.18
C LEU A 33 -16.21 -13.12 23.06
N ARG A 34 -16.50 -12.54 21.90
CA ARG A 34 -17.73 -11.77 21.64
C ARG A 34 -18.01 -11.68 20.14
N ARG A 35 -19.29 -11.60 19.79
CA ARG A 35 -19.78 -11.24 18.46
C ARG A 35 -20.47 -9.88 18.55
N ILE A 36 -20.20 -9.01 17.59
CA ILE A 36 -20.79 -7.67 17.54
C ILE A 36 -21.29 -7.43 16.12
N MET A 37 -22.44 -6.80 15.99
CA MET A 37 -23.01 -6.32 14.74
C MET A 37 -23.23 -4.82 14.84
N THR A 38 -22.97 -4.08 13.76
CA THR A 38 -23.34 -2.67 13.67
C THR A 38 -23.70 -2.31 12.23
N ARG A 39 -24.37 -1.17 12.05
CA ARG A 39 -24.80 -0.68 10.73
C ARG A 39 -23.67 -0.01 10.00
N ASP A 40 -22.98 0.85 10.73
CA ASP A 40 -22.01 1.78 10.20
C ASP A 40 -21.02 2.12 11.31
N VAL A 41 -19.78 2.34 10.90
CA VAL A 41 -18.67 2.78 11.76
C VAL A 41 -18.20 4.19 11.37
N THR A 42 -18.78 4.78 10.33
CA THR A 42 -18.47 6.12 9.82
C THR A 42 -19.40 7.20 10.35
N THR A 43 -20.59 6.81 10.81
CA THR A 43 -21.56 7.68 11.49
C THR A 43 -21.85 7.17 12.89
N GLU A 44 -22.35 8.04 13.77
CA GLU A 44 -22.85 7.61 15.08
C GLU A 44 -23.99 6.61 14.92
N GLY A 45 -23.93 5.52 15.69
CA GLY A 45 -24.87 4.43 15.55
C GLY A 45 -24.98 3.60 16.83
N GLN A 46 -25.41 2.36 16.66
CA GLN A 46 -25.48 1.38 17.74
C GLN A 46 -24.82 0.07 17.29
N TRP A 47 -24.18 -0.60 18.24
CA TRP A 47 -23.79 -1.98 18.11
C TRP A 47 -24.80 -2.89 18.83
N TYR A 48 -24.88 -4.13 18.38
CA TYR A 48 -25.72 -5.18 18.92
C TYR A 48 -24.87 -6.46 19.09
N ASP A 49 -24.95 -7.09 20.25
CA ASP A 49 -24.35 -8.39 20.52
C ASP A 49 -25.44 -9.47 20.39
N PRO A 50 -25.37 -10.33 19.36
CA PRO A 50 -26.37 -11.37 19.16
C PRO A 50 -26.28 -12.54 20.15
N ASP A 51 -25.19 -12.68 20.91
CA ASP A 51 -25.06 -13.70 21.95
C ASP A 51 -25.72 -13.28 23.26
N SER A 52 -25.62 -11.99 23.62
CA SER A 52 -26.10 -11.47 24.90
C SER A 52 -27.35 -10.59 24.80
N GLY A 53 -27.71 -10.14 23.60
CA GLY A 53 -28.73 -9.12 23.38
C GLY A 53 -28.28 -7.71 23.77
N GLY A 54 -27.01 -7.53 24.18
CA GLY A 54 -26.47 -6.24 24.58
C GLY A 54 -26.43 -5.24 23.44
N THR A 55 -26.61 -3.96 23.76
CA THR A 55 -26.46 -2.86 22.81
C THR A 55 -25.66 -1.72 23.41
N GLY A 56 -25.12 -0.85 22.56
CA GLY A 56 -24.46 0.37 22.97
C GLY A 56 -24.07 1.25 21.79
N PRO A 57 -23.61 2.49 22.04
CA PRO A 57 -23.31 3.43 20.97
C PRO A 57 -22.06 2.99 20.18
N THR A 58 -22.09 3.24 18.87
CA THR A 58 -20.90 3.33 18.03
C THR A 58 -20.62 4.79 17.71
N TYR A 59 -19.35 5.15 17.69
CA TYR A 59 -18.88 6.49 17.32
C TYR A 59 -18.18 6.41 15.96
N PRO A 60 -18.21 7.49 15.16
CA PRO A 60 -17.42 7.60 13.94
C PRO A 60 -15.98 7.20 14.23
N TYR A 61 -15.42 6.34 13.38
CA TYR A 61 -14.05 5.87 13.56
C TYR A 61 -13.03 7.03 13.53
N THR A 62 -13.38 8.17 12.91
CA THR A 62 -12.59 9.41 12.92
C THR A 62 -12.41 10.03 14.30
N ASP A 63 -13.35 9.76 15.22
CA ASP A 63 -13.35 10.34 16.57
C ASP A 63 -12.61 9.44 17.57
N SER A 64 -12.12 8.29 17.12
CA SER A 64 -11.29 7.39 17.91
C SER A 64 -9.90 8.01 18.16
N ILE A 65 -9.45 7.95 19.42
CA ILE A 65 -8.08 8.32 19.83
C ILE A 65 -7.03 7.56 19.00
N VAL A 66 -7.31 6.33 18.56
CA VAL A 66 -6.42 5.53 17.70
C VAL A 66 -6.29 6.14 16.31
N THR A 67 -7.39 6.65 15.74
CA THR A 67 -7.40 7.33 14.45
C THR A 67 -6.71 8.70 14.53
N ALA A 68 -6.94 9.44 15.62
CA ALA A 68 -6.20 10.68 15.89
C ALA A 68 -4.68 10.43 16.02
N HIS A 69 -4.26 9.35 16.69
CA HIS A 69 -2.85 8.97 16.81
C HIS A 69 -2.23 8.59 15.45
N ARG A 70 -2.98 7.88 14.59
CA ARG A 70 -2.55 7.54 13.22
C ARG A 70 -2.37 8.79 12.35
N VAL A 71 -3.33 9.71 12.39
CA VAL A 71 -3.23 10.99 11.66
C VAL A 71 -2.06 11.85 12.17
N LEU A 72 -1.84 11.89 13.49
CA LEU A 72 -0.67 12.55 14.10
C LEU A 72 0.67 11.90 13.68
N GLY A 73 0.67 10.59 13.40
CA GLY A 73 1.81 9.84 12.86
C GLY A 73 2.01 9.97 11.35
N GLY A 74 1.14 10.69 10.63
CA GLY A 74 1.22 10.90 9.18
C GLY A 74 0.36 9.96 8.33
N ASP A 75 -0.36 9.01 8.94
CA ASP A 75 -1.23 8.10 8.20
C ASP A 75 -2.47 8.84 7.65
N ARG A 76 -2.71 8.73 6.35
CA ARG A 76 -3.94 9.23 5.73
C ARG A 76 -5.08 8.23 5.88
N VAL A 77 -6.12 8.69 6.55
CA VAL A 77 -7.42 8.03 6.67
C VAL A 77 -8.19 8.19 5.36
N SER A 78 -8.46 7.08 4.68
CA SER A 78 -9.24 7.04 3.43
C SER A 78 -10.64 6.48 3.70
N ALA A 79 -11.68 7.05 3.08
CA ALA A 79 -13.08 6.68 3.35
C ALA A 79 -13.47 5.33 2.73
N GLY A 80 -12.75 4.89 1.69
CA GLY A 80 -12.89 3.56 1.11
C GLY A 80 -11.65 3.07 0.38
N ARG A 81 -11.66 1.79 0.00
CA ARG A 81 -10.58 1.16 -0.79
C ARG A 81 -10.36 1.87 -2.13
N SER A 82 -11.44 2.33 -2.77
CA SER A 82 -11.39 3.10 -4.02
C SER A 82 -10.57 4.37 -3.91
N ASP A 83 -10.59 5.04 -2.75
CA ASP A 83 -9.83 6.26 -2.54
C ASP A 83 -8.33 5.97 -2.45
N ILE A 84 -7.96 4.86 -1.81
CA ILE A 84 -6.58 4.39 -1.74
C ILE A 84 -6.10 3.95 -3.13
N GLU A 85 -6.94 3.24 -3.89
CA GLU A 85 -6.63 2.87 -5.29
C GLU A 85 -6.44 4.11 -6.19
N ALA A 86 -7.23 5.16 -5.98
CA ALA A 86 -7.10 6.42 -6.70
C ALA A 86 -5.75 7.14 -6.44
N GLU A 87 -5.07 6.86 -5.32
CA GLU A 87 -3.71 7.35 -5.06
C GLU A 87 -2.71 6.88 -6.12
N PHE A 88 -2.94 5.71 -6.73
CA PHE A 88 -2.06 5.11 -7.75
C PHE A 88 -2.52 5.38 -9.19
N ALA A 89 -3.65 6.06 -9.36
CA ALA A 89 -4.20 6.38 -10.67
C ALA A 89 -3.28 7.31 -11.47
N CYS A 90 -3.20 7.06 -12.78
CA CYS A 90 -2.40 7.84 -13.71
C CYS A 90 -2.73 9.34 -13.67
N LEU A 91 -1.70 10.17 -13.66
CA LEU A 91 -1.75 11.61 -13.89
C LEU A 91 -1.32 11.92 -15.33
N PRO A 92 -1.52 13.15 -15.82
CA PRO A 92 -0.95 13.58 -17.11
C PRO A 92 0.54 13.23 -17.17
N PRO A 93 1.04 12.63 -18.26
CA PRO A 93 2.40 12.13 -18.33
C PRO A 93 3.42 13.23 -18.06
N ALA A 94 4.57 12.87 -17.51
CA ALA A 94 5.68 13.81 -17.36
C ALA A 94 6.15 14.32 -18.73
N PRO A 95 6.71 15.55 -18.80
CA PRO A 95 7.22 16.10 -20.05
C PRO A 95 8.29 15.17 -20.67
N PRO A 96 8.31 15.03 -22.01
CA PRO A 96 9.37 14.31 -22.69
C PRO A 96 10.71 15.00 -22.48
N MET A 97 11.79 14.22 -22.53
CA MET A 97 13.16 14.68 -22.35
C MET A 97 14.04 14.14 -23.47
N ALA A 98 15.00 14.95 -23.92
CA ALA A 98 16.03 14.47 -24.84
C ALA A 98 16.91 13.43 -24.11
N LEU A 99 17.08 12.26 -24.72
CA LEU A 99 17.98 11.22 -24.21
C LEU A 99 19.42 11.71 -24.42
N GLY A 100 20.10 12.03 -23.32
CA GLY A 100 21.53 12.32 -23.28
C GLY A 100 22.36 11.06 -22.98
N ASP A 101 23.56 11.22 -22.42
CA ASP A 101 24.31 10.08 -21.91
C ASP A 101 23.53 9.37 -20.79
N HIS A 102 23.49 8.04 -20.88
CA HIS A 102 22.68 7.23 -19.99
C HIS A 102 23.26 7.16 -18.58
N GLY A 103 24.59 7.15 -18.44
CA GLY A 103 25.27 7.17 -17.16
C GLY A 103 25.05 8.47 -16.40
N GLU A 104 25.23 9.61 -17.09
CA GLU A 104 24.92 10.93 -16.53
C GLU A 104 23.45 11.05 -16.12
N LEU A 105 22.53 10.49 -16.89
CA LEU A 105 21.10 10.51 -16.56
C LEU A 105 20.80 9.72 -15.28
N VAL A 106 21.38 8.53 -15.12
CA VAL A 106 21.22 7.71 -13.92
C VAL A 106 21.76 8.44 -12.69
N LEU A 107 22.96 9.03 -12.78
CA LEU A 107 23.56 9.81 -11.68
C LEU A 107 22.71 11.03 -11.32
N ALA A 108 22.25 11.79 -12.33
CA ALA A 108 21.39 12.95 -12.11
C ALA A 108 20.04 12.55 -11.48
N ALA A 109 19.45 11.43 -11.91
CA ALA A 109 18.22 10.91 -11.32
C ALA A 109 18.42 10.50 -9.86
N ALA A 110 19.52 9.80 -9.54
CA ALA A 110 19.84 9.38 -8.19
C ALA A 110 20.04 10.57 -7.25
N GLN A 111 20.79 11.58 -7.68
CA GLN A 111 21.00 12.80 -6.88
C GLN A 111 19.69 13.53 -6.60
N GLU A 112 18.85 13.73 -7.62
CA GLU A 112 17.59 14.45 -7.45
C GLU A 112 16.56 13.66 -6.63
N ILE A 113 16.58 12.32 -6.71
CA ILE A 113 15.79 11.46 -5.83
C ILE A 113 16.28 11.61 -4.39
N ALA A 114 17.59 11.59 -4.15
CA ALA A 114 18.14 11.83 -2.81
C ALA A 114 17.77 13.21 -2.26
N ASP A 115 17.84 14.25 -3.09
CA ASP A 115 17.43 15.60 -2.71
C ASP A 115 15.92 15.65 -2.38
N ALA A 116 15.08 14.99 -3.19
CA ALA A 116 13.65 14.90 -2.95
C ALA A 116 13.31 14.12 -1.68
N LEU A 117 14.03 13.04 -1.38
CA LEU A 117 13.91 12.28 -0.13
C LEU A 117 14.32 13.12 1.09
N ALA A 118 15.25 14.06 0.92
CA ALA A 118 15.63 15.05 1.92
C ALA A 118 14.65 16.25 2.01
N GLY A 119 13.55 16.26 1.24
CA GLY A 119 12.50 17.27 1.28
C GLY A 119 12.67 18.44 0.31
N HIS A 120 13.59 18.35 -0.65
CA HIS A 120 13.75 19.40 -1.67
C HIS A 120 12.64 19.34 -2.74
N PRO A 121 12.37 20.46 -3.45
CA PRO A 121 11.38 20.49 -4.51
C PRO A 121 11.68 19.50 -5.65
N ILE A 122 10.65 18.77 -6.08
CA ILE A 122 10.74 17.80 -7.18
C ILE A 122 10.60 18.52 -8.53
N SER A 123 11.53 18.28 -9.46
CA SER A 123 11.39 18.77 -10.83
C SER A 123 10.30 18.03 -11.60
N ARG A 124 9.65 18.73 -12.54
CA ARG A 124 8.62 18.14 -13.42
C ARG A 124 9.14 17.02 -14.31
N THR A 125 10.45 17.00 -14.60
CA THR A 125 11.08 16.00 -15.46
C THR A 125 11.72 14.85 -14.71
N LEU A 126 11.75 14.90 -13.36
CA LEU A 126 12.27 13.80 -12.53
C LEU A 126 11.60 12.47 -12.85
N PRO A 127 10.25 12.36 -12.99
CA PRO A 127 9.63 11.06 -13.25
C PRO A 127 10.16 10.40 -14.52
N THR A 128 10.39 11.17 -15.59
CA THR A 128 10.95 10.67 -16.85
C THR A 128 12.36 10.11 -16.64
N ARG A 129 13.23 10.84 -15.93
CA ARG A 129 14.60 10.36 -15.63
C ARG A 129 14.60 9.13 -14.74
N ALA A 130 13.82 9.15 -13.66
CA ALA A 130 13.67 8.03 -12.74
C ALA A 130 13.19 6.78 -13.47
N GLY A 131 12.18 6.91 -14.34
CA GLY A 131 11.65 5.81 -15.15
C GLY A 131 12.69 5.18 -16.08
N ILE A 132 13.58 5.99 -16.68
CA ILE A 132 14.70 5.51 -17.49
C ILE A 132 15.71 4.77 -16.60
N ALA A 133 16.09 5.36 -15.46
CA ALA A 133 17.11 4.79 -14.57
C ALA A 133 16.72 3.41 -14.00
N ILE A 134 15.49 3.27 -13.48
CA ILE A 134 15.03 2.02 -12.85
C ILE A 134 14.75 0.90 -13.86
N THR A 135 14.61 1.23 -15.15
CA THR A 135 14.39 0.22 -16.20
C THR A 135 15.67 -0.18 -16.92
N ALA A 136 16.73 0.61 -16.77
CA ALA A 136 18.05 0.35 -17.33
C ALA A 136 18.76 -0.83 -16.65
N ASP A 137 18.76 -0.83 -15.31
CA ASP A 137 19.48 -1.82 -14.51
C ASP A 137 18.71 -2.15 -13.23
N VAL A 138 18.67 -3.44 -12.91
CA VAL A 138 18.12 -3.97 -11.66
C VAL A 138 18.91 -3.45 -10.45
N ALA A 139 20.23 -3.33 -10.55
CA ALA A 139 21.05 -2.81 -9.46
C ALA A 139 20.70 -1.35 -9.13
N VAL A 140 20.41 -0.53 -10.16
CA VAL A 140 19.96 0.86 -9.95
C VAL A 140 18.60 0.88 -9.26
N ARG A 141 17.66 0.03 -9.67
CA ARG A 141 16.35 -0.09 -9.01
C ARG A 141 16.50 -0.50 -7.54
N ASP A 142 17.34 -1.48 -7.25
CA ASP A 142 17.53 -1.98 -5.89
C ASP A 142 18.23 -0.94 -5.00
N ALA A 143 19.18 -0.17 -5.57
CA ALA A 143 19.77 0.99 -4.90
C ALA A 143 18.72 2.08 -4.58
N MET A 144 17.75 2.31 -5.47
CA MET A 144 16.64 3.24 -5.22
C MET A 144 15.71 2.77 -4.10
N ILE A 145 15.48 1.46 -3.98
CA ILE A 145 14.73 0.87 -2.85
C ILE A 145 15.52 1.07 -1.55
N ALA A 146 16.83 0.80 -1.55
CA ALA A 146 17.69 1.04 -0.39
C ALA A 146 17.72 2.52 0.02
N ALA A 147 17.78 3.46 -0.94
CA ALA A 147 17.73 4.89 -0.66
C ALA A 147 16.38 5.29 -0.04
N ALA A 148 15.27 4.82 -0.61
CA ALA A 148 13.94 5.07 -0.06
C ALA A 148 13.74 4.46 1.34
N ALA A 149 14.42 3.35 1.66
CA ALA A 149 14.36 2.74 2.98
C ALA A 149 14.95 3.60 4.10
N GLN A 150 15.80 4.60 3.78
CA GLN A 150 16.31 5.56 4.76
C GLN A 150 15.31 6.69 5.09
N HIS A 151 14.31 6.88 4.21
CA HIS A 151 13.29 7.93 4.30
C HIS A 151 11.92 7.34 3.93
N THR A 152 11.44 6.37 4.71
CA THR A 152 10.35 5.46 4.32
C THR A 152 9.04 6.17 3.96
N ASP A 153 8.67 7.21 4.70
CA ASP A 153 7.47 8.02 4.48
C ASP A 153 7.55 8.81 3.17
N THR A 154 8.64 9.55 3.00
CA THR A 154 8.91 10.41 1.84
C THR A 154 9.14 9.57 0.60
N GLY A 155 9.78 8.41 0.74
CA GLY A 155 10.03 7.45 -0.33
C GLY A 155 8.76 6.86 -0.90
N ALA A 156 7.82 6.43 -0.04
CA ALA A 156 6.52 5.91 -0.50
C ALA A 156 5.74 6.98 -1.28
N TYR A 157 5.70 8.21 -0.79
CA TYR A 157 5.06 9.34 -1.47
C TYR A 157 5.74 9.66 -2.82
N LEU A 158 7.06 9.78 -2.83
CA LEU A 158 7.85 10.12 -4.02
C LEU A 158 7.66 9.10 -5.14
N TRP A 159 7.80 7.81 -4.83
CA TRP A 159 7.68 6.75 -5.84
C TRP A 159 6.24 6.59 -6.33
N THR A 160 5.24 6.80 -5.45
CA THR A 160 3.84 6.91 -5.88
C THR A 160 3.66 8.08 -6.86
N HIS A 161 4.22 9.26 -6.57
CA HIS A 161 4.13 10.42 -7.46
C HIS A 161 4.78 10.18 -8.83
N ILE A 162 6.00 9.64 -8.84
CA ILE A 162 6.75 9.30 -10.06
C ILE A 162 5.95 8.29 -10.90
N ALA A 163 5.48 7.21 -10.28
CA ALA A 163 4.74 6.16 -10.96
C ALA A 163 3.49 6.67 -11.69
N ARG A 164 2.73 7.57 -11.07
CA ARG A 164 1.50 8.15 -11.68
C ARG A 164 1.79 8.92 -12.97
N ARG A 165 3.02 9.43 -13.15
CA ARG A 165 3.44 10.21 -14.32
C ARG A 165 4.09 9.38 -15.43
N LEU A 166 4.34 8.08 -15.18
CA LEU A 166 4.97 7.15 -16.11
C LEU A 166 3.92 6.25 -16.81
N ARG A 167 4.33 5.50 -17.83
CA ARG A 167 3.51 4.48 -18.52
C ARG A 167 4.34 3.24 -18.85
N GLY A 168 3.70 2.11 -19.05
CA GLY A 168 4.33 0.84 -19.42
C GLY A 168 5.31 0.34 -18.36
N ARG A 169 6.39 -0.31 -18.83
CA ARG A 169 7.41 -0.92 -17.96
C ARG A 169 7.98 0.06 -16.91
N PRO A 170 8.33 1.33 -17.22
CA PRO A 170 8.76 2.29 -16.21
C PRO A 170 7.72 2.53 -15.09
N ARG A 171 6.43 2.60 -15.43
CA ARG A 171 5.37 2.74 -14.40
C ARG A 171 5.27 1.49 -13.55
N ALA A 172 5.31 0.30 -14.15
CA ALA A 172 5.24 -0.95 -13.40
C ALA A 172 6.41 -1.09 -12.41
N GLU A 173 7.65 -0.78 -12.82
CA GLU A 173 8.80 -0.80 -11.91
C GLU A 173 8.68 0.28 -10.82
N ALA A 174 8.25 1.50 -11.15
CA ALA A 174 8.07 2.57 -10.15
C ALA A 174 6.98 2.23 -9.11
N LEU A 175 5.86 1.62 -9.52
CA LEU A 175 4.82 1.12 -8.61
C LEU A 175 5.33 -0.02 -7.74
N THR A 176 6.26 -0.84 -8.26
CA THR A 176 6.92 -1.90 -7.50
C THR A 176 7.80 -1.32 -6.39
N ILE A 177 8.55 -0.27 -6.68
CA ILE A 177 9.34 0.45 -5.67
C ILE A 177 8.40 1.09 -4.62
N ALA A 178 7.30 1.72 -5.05
CA ALA A 178 6.30 2.25 -4.13
C ALA A 178 5.72 1.16 -3.22
N ALA A 179 5.40 -0.02 -3.75
CA ALA A 179 4.94 -1.17 -2.97
C ALA A 179 5.97 -1.60 -1.92
N ALA A 180 7.25 -1.67 -2.29
CA ALA A 180 8.33 -1.98 -1.35
C ALA A 180 8.42 -0.91 -0.24
N CYS A 181 8.30 0.37 -0.57
CA CYS A 181 8.29 1.46 0.43
C CYS A 181 7.12 1.34 1.41
N TYR A 182 5.91 1.00 0.94
CA TYR A 182 4.77 0.78 1.82
C TYR A 182 4.92 -0.46 2.71
N CYS A 183 5.59 -1.51 2.24
CA CYS A 183 5.99 -2.62 3.13
C CYS A 183 6.91 -2.12 4.26
N LEU A 184 7.90 -1.28 3.94
CA LEU A 184 8.82 -0.71 4.92
C LEU A 184 8.13 0.23 5.93
N LEU A 185 6.95 0.78 5.59
CA LEU A 185 6.07 1.55 6.47
C LEU A 185 5.06 0.70 7.25
N ASP A 186 5.10 -0.63 7.12
CA ASP A 186 4.08 -1.56 7.63
C ASP A 186 2.65 -1.28 7.11
N ASP A 187 2.49 -0.53 6.00
CA ASP A 187 1.21 -0.30 5.32
C ASP A 187 0.97 -1.39 4.25
N SER A 188 0.55 -2.56 4.73
CA SER A 188 0.27 -3.72 3.88
C SER A 188 -0.86 -3.48 2.86
N VAL A 189 -1.79 -2.56 3.16
CA VAL A 189 -2.92 -2.25 2.28
C VAL A 189 -2.43 -1.47 1.06
N ARG A 190 -1.71 -0.36 1.28
CA ARG A 190 -1.13 0.41 0.17
C ARG A 190 -0.05 -0.38 -0.56
N ALA A 191 0.75 -1.19 0.14
CA ALA A 191 1.71 -2.07 -0.49
C ALA A 191 1.05 -3.06 -1.46
N GLY A 192 -0.04 -3.71 -1.01
CA GLY A 192 -0.80 -4.64 -1.84
C GLY A 192 -1.44 -3.96 -3.06
N ILE A 193 -2.06 -2.79 -2.86
CA ILE A 193 -2.68 -2.01 -3.94
C ILE A 193 -1.64 -1.54 -4.96
N ALA A 194 -0.48 -1.05 -4.50
CA ALA A 194 0.62 -0.62 -5.37
C ALA A 194 1.17 -1.79 -6.20
N ALA A 195 1.36 -2.96 -5.59
CA ALA A 195 1.83 -4.16 -6.28
C ALA A 195 0.79 -4.67 -7.31
N ASP A 196 -0.49 -4.72 -6.95
CA ASP A 196 -1.57 -5.06 -7.89
C ASP A 196 -1.62 -4.05 -9.06
N ALA A 197 -1.48 -2.75 -8.79
CA ALA A 197 -1.43 -1.72 -9.83
C ALA A 197 -0.22 -1.88 -10.77
N ALA A 198 0.94 -2.32 -10.25
CA ALA A 198 2.12 -2.61 -11.05
C ALA A 198 1.89 -3.78 -12.02
N LEU A 199 1.29 -4.86 -11.52
CA LEU A 199 0.98 -6.04 -12.34
C LEU A 199 -0.10 -5.75 -13.38
N ASN A 200 -1.12 -4.97 -13.02
CA ASN A 200 -2.16 -4.53 -13.95
C ASN A 200 -1.58 -3.65 -15.07
N GLU A 201 -0.64 -2.75 -14.76
CA GLU A 201 0.07 -1.95 -15.78
C GLU A 201 0.86 -2.86 -16.74
N ALA A 202 1.62 -3.80 -16.18
CA ALA A 202 2.43 -4.73 -16.97
C ALA A 202 1.54 -5.57 -17.91
N GLN A 203 0.42 -6.09 -17.38
CA GLN A 203 -0.55 -6.84 -18.16
C GLN A 203 -1.20 -5.98 -19.25
N GLY A 204 -1.68 -4.77 -18.91
CA GLY A 204 -2.34 -3.85 -19.85
C GLY A 204 -1.42 -3.36 -20.97
N THR A 205 -0.12 -3.32 -20.72
CA THR A 205 0.90 -2.91 -21.71
C THR A 205 1.67 -4.08 -22.32
N GLN A 206 1.29 -5.32 -22.01
CA GLN A 206 1.95 -6.54 -22.48
C GLN A 206 3.47 -6.57 -22.20
N THR A 207 3.88 -5.99 -21.08
CA THR A 207 5.27 -6.02 -20.62
C THR A 207 5.45 -7.12 -19.55
N PRO A 208 6.66 -7.70 -19.42
CA PRO A 208 6.91 -8.68 -18.37
C PRO A 208 6.62 -8.10 -16.99
N PRO A 209 5.88 -8.81 -16.11
CA PRO A 209 5.58 -8.32 -14.77
C PRO A 209 6.87 -8.21 -13.94
N PRO A 210 7.05 -7.12 -13.15
CA PRO A 210 8.16 -7.02 -12.22
C PRO A 210 8.13 -8.19 -11.23
N ARG A 211 9.20 -8.99 -11.18
CA ARG A 211 9.29 -10.16 -10.30
C ARG A 211 9.11 -9.79 -8.83
N LEU A 212 9.65 -8.65 -8.42
CA LEU A 212 9.50 -8.15 -7.06
C LEU A 212 8.04 -7.85 -6.72
N ALA A 213 7.25 -7.24 -7.62
CA ALA A 213 5.82 -7.00 -7.39
C ALA A 213 5.04 -8.31 -7.19
N LEU A 214 5.33 -9.33 -8.00
CA LEU A 214 4.74 -10.67 -7.82
C LEU A 214 5.07 -11.23 -6.43
N MET A 215 6.35 -11.20 -6.05
CA MET A 215 6.80 -11.73 -4.76
C MET A 215 6.17 -11.00 -3.57
N LEU A 216 6.13 -9.66 -3.60
CA LEU A 216 5.52 -8.85 -2.56
C LEU A 216 4.03 -9.16 -2.44
N LEU A 217 3.30 -9.17 -3.56
CA LEU A 217 1.88 -9.44 -3.56
C LEU A 217 1.56 -10.85 -3.08
N THR A 218 2.33 -11.85 -3.50
CA THR A 218 2.20 -13.23 -3.01
C THR A 218 2.45 -13.30 -1.51
N ALA A 219 3.53 -12.70 -1.00
CA ALA A 219 3.84 -12.68 0.43
C ALA A 219 2.72 -12.03 1.26
N LEU A 220 2.22 -10.88 0.83
CA LEU A 220 1.12 -10.17 1.48
C LEU A 220 -0.17 -11.01 1.49
N ARG A 221 -0.52 -11.62 0.35
CA ARG A 221 -1.72 -12.50 0.24
C ARG A 221 -1.60 -13.77 1.06
N SER A 222 -0.39 -14.28 1.26
CA SER A 222 -0.10 -15.42 2.14
C SER A 222 -0.09 -15.06 3.63
N GLY A 223 -0.31 -13.79 3.99
CA GLY A 223 -0.33 -13.34 5.38
C GLY A 223 1.05 -13.28 6.04
N ILE A 224 2.13 -13.18 5.24
CA ILE A 224 3.47 -12.97 5.78
C ILE A 224 3.51 -11.59 6.48
N PRO A 225 4.00 -11.49 7.73
CA PRO A 225 4.07 -10.22 8.44
C PRO A 225 4.90 -9.18 7.66
N PRO A 226 4.43 -7.93 7.55
CA PRO A 226 5.15 -6.85 6.84
C PRO A 226 6.58 -6.67 7.33
N GLN A 227 6.84 -6.81 8.64
CA GLN A 227 8.18 -6.69 9.20
C GLN A 227 9.15 -7.76 8.67
N GLN A 228 8.65 -8.96 8.39
CA GLN A 228 9.45 -10.03 7.79
C GLN A 228 9.76 -9.72 6.32
N ILE A 229 8.80 -9.17 5.59
CA ILE A 229 8.97 -8.71 4.21
C ILE A 229 10.00 -7.57 4.16
N SER A 230 9.84 -6.57 5.03
CA SER A 230 10.72 -5.41 5.14
C SER A 230 12.16 -5.82 5.45
N ARG A 231 12.35 -6.76 6.38
CA ARG A 231 13.67 -7.32 6.67
C ARG A 231 14.26 -8.02 5.45
N ALA A 232 13.48 -8.83 4.75
CA ALA A 232 13.95 -9.51 3.54
C ALA A 232 14.33 -8.52 2.42
N ILE A 233 13.60 -7.41 2.28
CA ILE A 233 13.94 -6.33 1.34
C ILE A 233 15.28 -5.69 1.73
N ILE A 234 15.43 -5.29 2.99
CA ILE A 234 16.67 -4.65 3.48
C ILE A 234 17.88 -5.58 3.31
N ASP A 235 17.75 -6.85 3.71
CA ASP A 235 18.82 -7.84 3.61
C ASP A 235 19.20 -8.11 2.13
N ALA A 236 18.25 -8.01 1.21
CA ALA A 236 18.49 -8.18 -0.22
C ALA A 236 19.14 -6.95 -0.87
N THR A 237 18.87 -5.74 -0.39
CA THR A 237 19.42 -4.50 -0.95
C THR A 237 20.75 -4.05 -0.31
N THR A 238 21.13 -4.61 0.85
CA THR A 238 22.42 -4.34 1.52
C THR A 238 23.50 -5.39 1.26
N ARG A 239 23.16 -6.52 0.61
CA ARG A 239 24.14 -7.50 0.16
C ARG A 239 24.75 -7.09 -1.18
N ASP A 240 25.83 -6.32 -1.10
CA ASP A 240 26.89 -6.28 -2.11
C ASP A 240 27.91 -7.41 -1.87
#